data_AF-A0A9P0KAA3-F1
#
_entry.id   AF-A0A9P0KAA3-F1
#
_cell.length_a   1.000
_cell.length_b   1.000
_cell.length_c   1.000
_cell.angle_alpha   90.00
_cell.angle_beta   90.00
_cell.angle_gamma   90.00
#
_symmetry.space_group_name_H-M   'P 1'
#
loop_
_entity.id
_entity.type
_entity.pdbx_description
1 polymer ?
#
loop_
_entity_poly.entity_id
_entity_poly.type
_entity_poly.pdbx_seq_one_letter_code
_entity_poly.pdbx_strand_id
1 'polypeptide(L)'
;QNYVGLDNDKTPFFLSIVLNEDNSTCVPICRAILFKKTGAQKISLPIPQNKVLTVKQILSNFPNMDKVEKGPKEIFSPDIQKDLLLLEEQEGSVNFKFGVIYMKQGQTSDDEILSNEYGSYKFDQFLSLLGDKIKLKGWDKYRGGLDIKGDMTGKFSVYTIYEGHEIMFHVSTLLPYSRDNRQQVERKRHIGNDIVNIVYIETGESEQEQEAAHAQFNPTWIKSQFTRILYQKSKIVADEWSSE
;
A
#
# COMPACT_ATOMS: atom_id res chain seq x y z
N GLN A 1 -23.27 8.74 17.49
CA GLN A 1 -22.88 9.14 18.87
C GLN A 1 -21.43 8.74 19.08
N ASN A 2 -20.62 9.61 19.67
CA ASN A 2 -19.19 9.37 19.84
C ASN A 2 -18.84 9.33 21.33
N TYR A 3 -17.95 8.42 21.71
CA TYR A 3 -17.57 8.19 23.09
C TYR A 3 -16.05 8.09 23.23
N VAL A 4 -15.52 8.47 24.40
CA VAL A 4 -14.11 8.29 24.79
C VAL A 4 -14.03 7.45 26.06
N GLY A 5 -13.10 6.52 26.10
CA GLY A 5 -12.77 5.74 27.28
C GLY A 5 -11.28 5.52 27.44
N LEU A 6 -10.91 4.91 28.55
CA LEU A 6 -9.57 4.40 28.80
C LEU A 6 -9.68 2.88 28.95
N ASP A 7 -8.79 2.14 28.30
CA ASP A 7 -8.66 0.71 28.55
C ASP A 7 -7.90 0.43 29.87
N ASN A 8 -7.66 -0.85 30.16
CA ASN A 8 -6.98 -1.29 31.38
C ASN A 8 -5.54 -0.76 31.47
N ASP A 9 -4.89 -0.55 30.33
CA ASP A 9 -3.54 0.02 30.23
C ASP A 9 -3.53 1.55 30.29
N LYS A 10 -4.70 2.17 30.59
CA LYS A 10 -4.91 3.62 30.59
C LYS A 10 -4.65 4.25 29.22
N THR A 11 -4.77 3.48 28.14
CA THR A 11 -4.68 3.98 26.77
C THR A 11 -6.06 4.48 26.33
N PRO A 12 -6.16 5.69 25.73
CA PRO A 12 -7.41 6.20 25.24
C PRO A 12 -7.92 5.40 24.04
N PHE A 13 -9.22 5.19 23.99
CA PHE A 13 -9.94 4.69 22.83
C PHE A 13 -11.15 5.57 22.53
N PHE A 14 -11.55 5.60 21.27
CA PHE A 14 -12.77 6.27 20.82
C PHE A 14 -13.75 5.26 20.24
N LEU A 15 -15.04 5.48 20.45
CA LEU A 15 -16.09 4.61 19.94
C LEU A 15 -17.15 5.47 19.25
N SER A 16 -17.36 5.22 17.96
CA SER A 16 -18.44 5.83 17.18
C SER A 16 -19.55 4.81 16.97
N ILE A 17 -20.78 5.16 17.33
CA ILE A 17 -21.97 4.31 17.17
C ILE A 17 -22.98 5.02 16.28
N VAL A 18 -23.47 4.29 15.27
CA VAL A 18 -24.57 4.71 14.39
C VAL A 18 -25.64 3.64 14.44
N LEU A 19 -26.87 4.07 14.72
CA LEU A 19 -28.06 3.22 14.67
C LEU A 19 -28.75 3.46 13.34
N ASN A 20 -28.85 2.43 12.51
CA ASN A 20 -29.61 2.47 11.28
C ASN A 20 -30.96 1.80 11.50
N GLU A 21 -32.00 2.61 11.44
CA GLU A 21 -33.39 2.16 11.31
C GLU A 21 -33.73 2.12 9.82
N ASP A 22 -33.16 1.16 9.09
CA ASP A 22 -33.54 0.97 7.69
C ASP A 22 -34.98 0.42 7.66
N ASN A 23 -35.93 1.27 7.24
CA ASN A 23 -37.36 0.93 7.10
C ASN A 23 -37.65 -0.26 6.15
N SER A 24 -36.64 -0.78 5.44
CA SER A 24 -36.72 -1.93 4.54
C SER A 24 -36.37 -3.27 5.20
N THR A 25 -35.67 -3.25 6.34
CA THR A 25 -35.25 -4.46 7.07
C THR A 25 -36.00 -4.57 8.39
N CYS A 26 -36.56 -5.75 8.71
CA CYS A 26 -37.39 -5.97 9.91
C CYS A 26 -36.62 -5.87 11.26
N VAL A 27 -35.28 -5.74 11.22
CA VAL A 27 -34.41 -5.71 12.41
C VAL A 27 -33.45 -4.51 12.33
N PRO A 28 -33.49 -3.56 13.28
CA PRO A 28 -32.57 -2.42 13.30
C PRO A 28 -31.12 -2.87 13.48
N ILE A 29 -30.17 -2.18 12.84
CA ILE A 29 -28.73 -2.53 12.88
C ILE A 29 -27.95 -1.43 13.58
N CYS A 30 -27.16 -1.82 14.58
CA CYS A 30 -26.15 -0.98 15.21
C CYS A 30 -24.81 -1.19 14.49
N ARG A 31 -24.26 -0.13 13.90
CA ARG A 31 -22.89 -0.10 13.39
C ARG A 31 -22.00 0.64 14.38
N ALA A 32 -20.85 0.06 14.69
CA ALA A 32 -19.90 0.70 15.60
C ALA A 32 -18.47 0.59 15.07
N ILE A 33 -17.71 1.67 15.27
CA ILE A 33 -16.28 1.76 14.97
C ILE A 33 -15.54 2.06 16.27
N LEU A 34 -14.63 1.18 16.65
CA LEU A 34 -13.76 1.32 17.83
C LEU A 34 -12.35 1.69 17.36
N PHE A 35 -11.89 2.89 17.70
CA PHE A 35 -10.55 3.38 17.41
C PHE A 35 -9.64 3.15 18.62
N LYS A 36 -8.60 2.32 18.47
CA LYS A 36 -7.56 2.08 19.47
C LYS A 36 -6.20 2.50 18.91
N LYS A 37 -5.18 2.56 19.77
CA LYS A 37 -3.78 2.73 19.35
C LYS A 37 -3.31 1.68 18.33
N THR A 38 -3.91 0.49 18.35
CA THR A 38 -3.60 -0.63 17.45
C THR A 38 -4.33 -0.58 16.11
N GLY A 39 -5.19 0.43 15.90
CA GLY A 39 -6.04 0.58 14.73
C GLY A 39 -7.53 0.62 15.06
N ALA A 40 -8.36 0.85 14.05
CA ALA A 40 -9.81 0.84 14.15
C ALA A 40 -10.40 -0.54 13.81
N GLN A 41 -11.45 -0.88 14.53
CA GLN A 41 -12.22 -2.11 14.34
C GLN A 41 -13.66 -1.73 14.06
N LYS A 42 -14.34 -2.49 13.19
CA LYS A 42 -15.72 -2.22 12.79
C LYS A 42 -16.59 -3.44 13.08
N ILE A 43 -17.77 -3.23 13.67
CA ILE A 43 -18.77 -4.27 13.88
C ILE A 43 -20.15 -3.81 13.42
N SER A 44 -20.99 -4.76 13.03
CA SER A 44 -22.42 -4.56 12.78
C SER A 44 -23.20 -5.57 13.61
N LEU A 45 -24.09 -5.08 14.48
CA LEU A 45 -24.87 -5.89 15.41
C LEU A 45 -26.36 -5.73 15.10
N PRO A 46 -27.12 -6.82 14.88
CA PRO A 46 -28.57 -6.74 14.83
C PRO A 46 -29.11 -6.42 16.24
N ILE A 47 -30.03 -5.46 16.32
CA ILE A 47 -30.69 -5.07 17.56
C ILE A 47 -32.04 -5.79 17.63
N PRO A 48 -32.25 -6.72 18.58
CA PRO A 48 -33.53 -7.40 18.75
C PRO A 48 -34.65 -6.40 19.03
N GLN A 49 -35.84 -6.64 18.48
CA GLN A 49 -37.03 -5.84 18.74
C GLN A 49 -37.26 -5.70 20.27
N ASN A 50 -37.48 -4.46 20.74
CA ASN A 50 -37.63 -4.07 22.15
C ASN A 50 -36.37 -4.16 23.06
N LYS A 51 -35.15 -4.24 22.51
CA LYS A 51 -33.91 -4.08 23.30
C LYS A 51 -33.12 -2.85 22.89
N VAL A 52 -32.73 -2.05 23.88
CA VAL A 52 -31.71 -1.00 23.71
C VAL A 52 -30.37 -1.60 24.11
N LEU A 53 -29.40 -1.60 23.20
CA LEU A 53 -28.03 -2.00 23.54
C LEU A 53 -27.32 -0.83 24.24
N THR A 54 -26.76 -1.11 25.41
CA THR A 54 -25.91 -0.14 26.10
C THR A 54 -24.54 -0.04 25.41
N VAL A 55 -23.87 1.10 25.56
CA VAL A 55 -22.53 1.32 25.01
C VAL A 55 -21.53 0.25 25.49
N LYS A 56 -21.64 -0.18 26.75
CA LYS A 56 -20.80 -1.27 27.30
C LYS A 56 -21.07 -2.61 26.62
N GLN A 57 -22.32 -2.92 26.31
CA GLN A 57 -22.67 -4.16 25.58
C GLN A 57 -22.12 -4.11 24.16
N ILE A 58 -22.28 -2.98 23.46
CA ILE A 58 -21.71 -2.81 22.12
C ILE A 58 -20.18 -2.98 22.16
N LEU A 59 -19.53 -2.36 23.14
CA LEU A 59 -18.08 -2.44 23.32
C LEU A 59 -17.59 -3.88 23.59
N SER A 60 -18.35 -4.67 24.36
CA SER A 60 -18.01 -6.07 24.64
C SER A 60 -18.09 -7.02 23.44
N ASN A 61 -18.67 -6.57 22.31
CA ASN A 61 -18.72 -7.35 21.07
C ASN A 61 -17.45 -7.17 20.21
N PHE A 62 -16.55 -6.24 20.56
CA PHE A 62 -15.29 -6.10 19.84
C PHE A 62 -14.28 -7.17 20.27
N PRO A 63 -13.55 -7.78 19.31
CA PRO A 63 -12.54 -8.78 19.64
C PRO A 63 -11.38 -8.16 20.42
N ASN A 64 -10.87 -8.89 21.42
CA ASN A 64 -9.79 -8.45 22.32
C ASN A 64 -10.12 -7.16 23.09
N MET A 65 -11.39 -6.93 23.39
CA MET A 65 -11.82 -5.82 24.25
C MET A 65 -11.96 -6.29 25.70
N ASP A 66 -11.12 -5.76 26.57
CA ASP A 66 -11.22 -6.02 28.00
C ASP A 66 -12.44 -5.36 28.63
N LYS A 67 -12.88 -5.89 29.79
CA LYS A 67 -13.92 -5.25 30.59
C LYS A 67 -13.44 -3.90 31.09
N VAL A 68 -14.04 -2.84 30.56
CA VAL A 68 -13.74 -1.47 30.99
C VAL A 68 -14.44 -1.18 32.32
N GLU A 69 -13.66 -0.85 33.35
CA GLU A 69 -14.18 -0.53 34.69
C GLU A 69 -15.08 0.72 34.67
N LYS A 70 -14.59 1.80 34.06
CA LYS A 70 -15.34 3.05 33.87
C LYS A 70 -15.97 3.07 32.48
N GLY A 71 -17.29 3.24 32.43
CA GLY A 71 -17.99 3.35 31.15
C GLY A 71 -17.43 4.52 30.32
N PRO A 72 -17.38 4.37 28.98
CA PRO A 72 -16.92 5.44 28.13
C PRO A 72 -17.88 6.64 28.22
N LYS A 73 -17.33 7.85 28.16
CA LYS A 73 -18.07 9.11 28.27
C LYS A 73 -18.46 9.61 26.89
N GLU A 74 -19.69 10.08 26.74
CA GLU A 74 -20.17 10.67 25.49
C GLU A 74 -19.47 12.01 25.22
N ILE A 75 -19.15 12.24 23.94
CA ILE A 75 -18.49 13.45 23.45
C ILE A 75 -19.51 14.24 22.62
N PHE A 76 -19.81 15.46 23.07
CA PHE A 76 -20.74 16.37 22.38
C PHE A 76 -20.03 17.39 21.49
N SER A 77 -18.69 17.43 21.49
CA SER A 77 -17.94 18.35 20.64
C SER A 77 -18.15 18.02 19.17
N PRO A 78 -18.58 18.97 18.32
CA PRO A 78 -18.78 18.73 16.90
C PRO A 78 -17.46 18.44 16.15
N ASP A 79 -16.33 18.95 16.64
CA ASP A 79 -15.03 18.76 15.98
C ASP A 79 -14.55 17.30 16.01
N ILE A 80 -14.98 16.51 17.00
CA ILE A 80 -14.58 15.11 17.12
C ILE A 80 -15.02 14.27 15.91
N GLN A 81 -16.12 14.65 15.25
CA GLN A 81 -16.59 13.95 14.06
C GLN A 81 -15.60 14.11 12.90
N LYS A 82 -15.03 15.30 12.74
CA LYS A 82 -14.01 15.58 11.73
C LYS A 82 -12.71 14.85 12.03
N ASP A 83 -12.29 14.86 13.30
CA ASP A 83 -11.05 14.19 13.73
C ASP A 83 -11.15 12.65 13.60
N LEU A 84 -12.29 12.07 13.97
CA LEU A 84 -12.52 10.62 13.84
C LEU A 84 -12.65 10.19 12.37
N LEU A 85 -13.26 11.03 11.52
CA LEU A 85 -13.28 10.81 10.08
C LEU A 85 -11.87 10.81 9.50
N LEU A 86 -11.04 11.78 9.90
CA LEU A 86 -9.63 11.84 9.47
C LEU A 86 -8.85 10.61 9.93
N LEU A 87 -9.08 10.11 11.14
CA LEU A 87 -8.46 8.86 11.63
C LEU A 87 -8.92 7.64 10.83
N GLU A 88 -10.20 7.55 10.50
CA GLU A 88 -10.72 6.48 9.64
C GLU A 88 -10.13 6.55 8.23
N GLU A 89 -10.00 7.74 7.64
CA GLU A 89 -9.37 7.95 6.33
C GLU A 89 -7.88 7.60 6.34
N GLN A 90 -7.16 7.90 7.43
CA GLN A 90 -5.75 7.52 7.61
C GLN A 90 -5.55 6.00 7.65
N GLU A 91 -6.53 5.26 8.13
CA GLU A 91 -6.54 3.79 8.04
C GLU A 91 -7.08 3.27 6.70
N GLY A 92 -7.91 4.07 6.01
CA GLY A 92 -8.68 3.68 4.82
C GLY A 92 -7.98 3.82 3.47
N SER A 93 -6.81 4.44 3.39
CA SER A 93 -6.02 4.46 2.15
C SER A 93 -4.54 4.69 2.44
N VAL A 94 -3.84 3.62 2.81
CA VAL A 94 -2.38 3.66 2.79
C VAL A 94 -1.93 3.61 1.33
N ASN A 95 -1.65 4.77 0.76
CA ASN A 95 -1.10 4.81 -0.59
C ASN A 95 0.35 4.30 -0.55
N PHE A 96 0.66 3.33 -1.40
CA PHE A 96 1.96 2.68 -1.43
C PHE A 96 2.81 3.16 -2.59
N LYS A 97 4.12 3.13 -2.36
CA LYS A 97 5.11 3.32 -3.40
C LYS A 97 6.14 2.20 -3.33
N PHE A 98 6.47 1.66 -4.49
CA PHE A 98 7.42 0.56 -4.63
C PHE A 98 8.42 0.94 -5.72
N GLY A 99 9.70 0.71 -5.49
CA GLY A 99 10.67 0.80 -6.57
C GLY A 99 10.68 -0.49 -7.39
N VAL A 100 10.87 -0.35 -8.70
CA VAL A 100 11.02 -1.46 -9.62
C VAL A 100 12.35 -1.30 -10.34
N ILE A 101 13.26 -2.24 -10.14
CA ILE A 101 14.64 -2.14 -10.57
C ILE A 101 14.90 -3.19 -11.65
N TYR A 102 15.29 -2.74 -12.84
CA TYR A 102 15.75 -3.61 -13.92
C TYR A 102 17.26 -3.87 -13.80
N MET A 103 17.63 -5.14 -13.69
CA MET A 103 19.01 -5.62 -13.56
C MET A 103 19.35 -6.57 -14.70
N LYS A 104 20.40 -6.24 -15.46
CA LYS A 104 20.91 -7.11 -16.53
C LYS A 104 21.81 -8.20 -15.94
N GLN A 105 21.94 -9.30 -16.67
CA GLN A 105 22.87 -10.37 -16.32
C GLN A 105 24.30 -9.84 -16.13
N GLY A 106 24.95 -10.26 -15.04
CA GLY A 106 26.34 -9.91 -14.73
C GLY A 106 26.55 -8.54 -14.06
N GLN A 107 25.51 -7.71 -13.94
CA GLN A 107 25.63 -6.47 -13.14
C GLN A 107 25.73 -6.81 -11.66
N THR A 108 26.60 -6.10 -10.92
CA THR A 108 26.83 -6.39 -9.49
C THR A 108 26.94 -5.15 -8.62
N SER A 109 26.77 -3.96 -9.21
CA SER A 109 26.80 -2.68 -8.48
C SER A 109 25.54 -1.86 -8.72
N ASP A 110 25.18 -1.03 -7.74
CA ASP A 110 24.06 -0.09 -7.84
C ASP A 110 24.23 0.91 -8.98
N ASP A 111 25.45 1.44 -9.16
CA ASP A 111 25.80 2.35 -10.27
C ASP A 111 25.49 1.70 -11.64
N GLU A 112 25.86 0.43 -11.85
CA GLU A 112 25.58 -0.30 -13.10
C GLU A 112 24.08 -0.54 -13.31
N ILE A 113 23.40 -1.03 -12.27
CA ILE A 113 21.99 -1.41 -12.33
C ILE A 113 21.11 -0.17 -12.58
N LEU A 114 21.37 0.93 -11.86
CA LEU A 114 20.61 2.17 -12.00
C LEU A 114 20.96 2.94 -13.28
N SER A 115 22.06 2.62 -13.95
CA SER A 115 22.43 3.22 -15.25
C SER A 115 21.71 2.59 -16.45
N ASN A 116 20.88 1.56 -16.25
CA ASN A 116 20.08 0.97 -17.32
C ASN A 116 19.06 1.98 -17.86
N GLU A 117 19.28 2.49 -19.08
CA GLU A 117 18.35 3.43 -19.74
C GLU A 117 17.05 2.76 -20.18
N TYR A 118 17.14 1.51 -20.67
CA TYR A 118 16.02 0.76 -21.24
C TYR A 118 15.96 -0.65 -20.64
N GLY A 119 14.74 -1.15 -20.49
CA GLY A 119 14.46 -2.54 -20.13
C GLY A 119 14.38 -3.45 -21.35
N SER A 120 14.19 -4.75 -21.11
CA SER A 120 13.87 -5.73 -22.15
C SER A 120 12.37 -5.77 -22.47
N TYR A 121 12.00 -6.45 -23.57
CA TYR A 121 10.60 -6.72 -23.88
C TYR A 121 9.89 -7.51 -22.75
N LYS A 122 10.57 -8.51 -22.17
CA LYS A 122 10.04 -9.29 -21.04
C LYS A 122 9.86 -8.43 -19.79
N PHE A 123 10.75 -7.44 -19.58
CA PHE A 123 10.57 -6.46 -18.52
C PHE A 123 9.34 -5.57 -18.73
N ASP A 124 9.11 -5.08 -19.96
CA ASP A 124 7.90 -4.31 -20.27
C ASP A 124 6.61 -5.12 -20.10
N GLN A 125 6.63 -6.42 -20.44
CA GLN A 125 5.53 -7.34 -20.14
C GLN A 125 5.31 -7.48 -18.64
N PHE A 126 6.39 -7.66 -17.87
CA PHE A 126 6.31 -7.71 -16.41
C PHE A 126 5.73 -6.43 -15.81
N LEU A 127 6.14 -5.25 -16.29
CA LEU A 127 5.58 -3.97 -15.85
C LEU A 127 4.07 -3.89 -16.11
N SER A 128 3.60 -4.45 -17.24
CA SER A 128 2.17 -4.48 -17.59
C SER A 128 1.36 -5.40 -16.67
N LEU A 129 2.00 -6.36 -15.99
CA LEU A 129 1.36 -7.18 -14.96
C LEU A 129 1.24 -6.45 -13.61
N LEU A 130 2.14 -5.48 -13.34
CA LEU A 130 2.10 -4.70 -12.11
C LEU A 130 1.03 -3.61 -12.13
N GLY A 131 0.75 -3.04 -13.30
CA GLY A 131 -0.25 -2.00 -13.44
C GLY A 131 -0.22 -1.30 -14.79
N ASP A 132 -0.95 -0.19 -14.88
CA ASP A 132 -1.07 0.59 -16.08
C ASP A 132 0.07 1.59 -16.23
N LYS A 133 0.61 1.70 -17.45
CA LYS A 133 1.57 2.75 -17.79
C LYS A 133 0.84 4.09 -17.92
N ILE A 134 1.11 5.01 -17.00
CA ILE A 134 0.45 6.32 -16.91
C ILE A 134 1.41 7.45 -17.30
N LYS A 135 0.84 8.56 -17.80
CA LYS A 135 1.58 9.80 -18.03
C LYS A 135 1.57 10.64 -16.76
N LEU A 136 2.74 11.10 -16.33
CA LEU A 136 2.87 11.86 -15.09
C LEU A 136 2.37 13.29 -15.20
N LYS A 137 2.61 13.94 -16.35
CA LYS A 137 2.18 15.31 -16.57
C LYS A 137 0.65 15.42 -16.55
N GLY A 138 0.13 16.14 -15.56
CA GLY A 138 -1.31 16.31 -15.34
C GLY A 138 -1.98 15.15 -14.60
N TRP A 139 -1.21 14.23 -14.01
CA TRP A 139 -1.75 13.15 -13.17
C TRP A 139 -2.45 13.71 -11.92
N ASP A 140 -3.68 13.28 -11.68
CA ASP A 140 -4.59 13.79 -10.64
C ASP A 140 -4.79 12.83 -9.46
N LYS A 141 -4.18 11.64 -9.51
CA LYS A 141 -4.21 10.63 -8.45
C LYS A 141 -2.92 10.60 -7.62
N TYR A 142 -2.75 9.60 -6.75
CA TYR A 142 -1.53 9.45 -5.97
C TYR A 142 -0.28 9.43 -6.86
N ARG A 143 0.69 10.30 -6.53
CA ARG A 143 1.89 10.53 -7.35
C ARG A 143 3.16 9.90 -6.82
N GLY A 144 3.16 9.29 -5.64
CA GLY A 144 4.35 8.64 -5.05
C GLY A 144 5.57 9.56 -4.79
N GLY A 145 5.43 10.89 -4.94
CA GLY A 145 6.54 11.83 -4.88
C GLY A 145 7.18 12.17 -6.24
N LEU A 146 6.59 11.69 -7.34
CA LEU A 146 6.97 12.06 -8.71
C LEU A 146 6.46 13.47 -9.08
N ASP A 147 7.13 14.09 -10.06
CA ASP A 147 6.75 15.36 -10.67
C ASP A 147 5.61 15.17 -11.67
N ILE A 148 4.55 15.96 -11.50
CA ILE A 148 3.34 15.94 -12.36
C ILE A 148 3.16 17.24 -13.16
N LYS A 149 4.02 18.24 -12.92
CA LYS A 149 3.92 19.56 -13.57
C LYS A 149 4.87 19.66 -14.76
N GLY A 150 6.10 19.20 -14.56
CA GLY A 150 7.12 19.08 -15.59
C GLY A 150 7.33 17.63 -16.00
N ASP A 151 8.57 17.31 -16.34
CA ASP A 151 9.07 15.97 -16.65
C ASP A 151 10.33 15.67 -15.81
N MET A 152 10.48 16.31 -14.64
CA MET A 152 11.72 16.22 -13.83
C MET A 152 11.99 14.81 -13.31
N THR A 153 10.96 13.99 -13.14
CA THR A 153 11.07 12.60 -12.67
C THR A 153 10.65 11.61 -13.76
N GLY A 154 10.81 11.99 -15.03
CA GLY A 154 10.38 11.19 -16.17
C GLY A 154 8.98 11.59 -16.66
N LYS A 155 8.58 11.02 -17.79
CA LYS A 155 7.29 11.32 -18.46
C LYS A 155 6.19 10.34 -18.10
N PHE A 156 6.57 9.13 -17.73
CA PHE A 156 5.68 8.01 -17.48
C PHE A 156 6.08 7.26 -16.22
N SER A 157 5.13 6.54 -15.65
CA SER A 157 5.33 5.61 -14.56
C SER A 157 4.33 4.46 -14.70
N VAL A 158 4.33 3.51 -13.77
CA VAL A 158 3.34 2.43 -13.67
C VAL A 158 2.54 2.66 -12.40
N TYR A 159 1.22 2.49 -12.49
CA TYR A 159 0.30 2.74 -11.39
C TYR A 159 -0.82 1.68 -11.38
N THR A 160 -1.29 1.32 -10.20
CA THR A 160 -2.46 0.45 -10.05
C THR A 160 -3.25 0.82 -8.79
N ILE A 161 -4.49 0.32 -8.71
CA ILE A 161 -5.29 0.33 -7.48
C ILE A 161 -5.54 -1.12 -7.11
N TYR A 162 -5.09 -1.52 -5.92
CA TYR A 162 -5.26 -2.88 -5.41
C TYR A 162 -5.96 -2.84 -4.05
N GLU A 163 -7.09 -3.53 -3.92
CA GLU A 163 -7.90 -3.55 -2.69
C GLU A 163 -8.20 -2.16 -2.11
N GLY A 164 -8.48 -1.19 -2.99
CA GLY A 164 -8.76 0.20 -2.59
C GLY A 164 -7.53 1.07 -2.29
N HIS A 165 -6.32 0.51 -2.34
CA HIS A 165 -5.07 1.24 -2.12
C HIS A 165 -4.44 1.67 -3.43
N GLU A 166 -4.05 2.93 -3.53
CA GLU A 166 -3.32 3.45 -4.68
C GLU A 166 -1.84 3.06 -4.59
N ILE A 167 -1.29 2.54 -5.69
CA ILE A 167 0.09 2.07 -5.76
C ILE A 167 0.81 2.78 -6.90
N MET A 168 1.91 3.48 -6.57
CA MET A 168 2.80 4.13 -7.53
C MET A 168 4.14 3.37 -7.64
N PHE A 169 4.58 3.04 -8.85
CA PHE A 169 5.84 2.34 -9.07
C PHE A 169 6.95 3.27 -9.56
N HIS A 170 8.04 3.34 -8.81
CA HIS A 170 9.27 4.02 -9.23
C HIS A 170 10.11 3.08 -10.09
N VAL A 171 9.81 3.03 -11.39
CA VAL A 171 10.50 2.17 -12.35
C VAL A 171 11.85 2.78 -12.75
N SER A 172 12.95 2.07 -12.51
CA SER A 172 14.31 2.57 -12.72
C SER A 172 14.56 3.08 -14.14
N THR A 173 14.02 2.41 -15.15
CA THR A 173 14.18 2.76 -16.57
C THR A 173 13.27 3.92 -17.01
N LEU A 174 12.19 4.23 -16.26
CA LEU A 174 11.29 5.34 -16.58
C LEU A 174 11.67 6.64 -15.86
N LEU A 175 12.50 6.55 -14.81
CA LEU A 175 13.12 7.70 -14.16
C LEU A 175 14.21 8.32 -15.05
N PRO A 176 14.51 9.63 -14.90
CA PRO A 176 15.50 10.30 -15.72
C PRO A 176 16.87 9.67 -15.59
N TYR A 177 17.58 9.57 -16.71
CA TYR A 177 18.97 9.12 -16.78
C TYR A 177 19.87 10.32 -17.07
N SER A 178 21.03 10.37 -16.42
CA SER A 178 22.05 11.39 -16.68
C SER A 178 23.41 10.74 -16.92
N ARG A 179 23.95 10.85 -18.14
CA ARG A 179 25.26 10.29 -18.51
C ARG A 179 26.41 10.81 -17.66
N ASP A 180 26.34 12.09 -17.29
CA ASP A 180 27.37 12.76 -16.49
C ASP A 180 27.29 12.42 -14.99
N ASN A 181 26.24 11.70 -14.57
CA ASN A 181 26.02 11.34 -13.17
C ASN A 181 26.08 9.82 -13.00
N ARG A 182 27.30 9.28 -12.86
CA ARG A 182 27.50 7.82 -12.71
C ARG A 182 26.72 7.19 -11.54
N GLN A 183 26.47 7.96 -10.47
CA GLN A 183 25.72 7.49 -9.30
C GLN A 183 24.20 7.52 -9.48
N GLN A 184 23.70 8.10 -10.58
CA GLN A 184 22.27 8.26 -10.87
C GLN A 184 21.46 8.74 -9.66
N VAL A 185 21.95 9.80 -9.01
CA VAL A 185 21.45 10.29 -7.71
C VAL A 185 19.94 10.48 -7.70
N GLU A 186 19.33 11.01 -8.76
CA GLU A 186 17.87 11.17 -8.81
C GLU A 186 17.12 9.83 -8.82
N ARG A 187 17.59 8.84 -9.59
CA ARG A 187 16.99 7.48 -9.57
C ARG A 187 17.11 6.87 -8.18
N LYS A 188 18.29 6.99 -7.57
CA LYS A 188 18.58 6.50 -6.22
C LYS A 188 17.78 7.23 -5.14
N ARG A 189 17.50 8.52 -5.32
CA ARG A 189 16.68 9.32 -4.41
C ARG A 189 15.23 8.85 -4.38
N HIS A 190 14.67 8.43 -5.51
CA HIS A 190 13.30 7.90 -5.52
C HIS A 190 13.28 6.46 -5.02
N ILE A 191 13.98 5.56 -5.71
CA ILE A 191 13.98 4.10 -5.44
C ILE A 191 14.59 3.77 -4.07
N GLY A 192 15.67 4.46 -3.69
CA GLY A 192 16.36 4.23 -2.42
C GLY A 192 15.58 4.68 -1.18
N ASN A 193 14.57 5.56 -1.36
CA ASN A 193 13.64 6.01 -0.32
C ASN A 193 12.34 5.20 -0.30
N ASP A 194 12.21 4.18 -1.15
CA ASP A 194 11.11 3.23 -1.07
C ASP A 194 11.44 2.13 -0.05
N ILE A 195 10.43 1.76 0.74
CA ILE A 195 10.57 0.74 1.78
C ILE A 195 10.70 -0.65 1.15
N VAL A 196 10.08 -0.86 0.00
CA VAL A 196 10.09 -2.14 -0.71
C VAL A 196 10.48 -1.90 -2.16
N ASN A 197 11.42 -2.72 -2.63
CA ASN A 197 11.91 -2.70 -4.01
C ASN A 197 11.73 -4.08 -4.64
N ILE A 198 11.19 -4.09 -5.86
CA ILE A 198 11.04 -5.27 -6.70
C ILE A 198 12.20 -5.28 -7.69
N VAL A 199 13.00 -6.34 -7.70
CA VAL A 199 14.14 -6.47 -8.61
C VAL A 199 13.80 -7.47 -9.70
N TYR A 200 13.73 -6.99 -10.93
CA TYR A 200 13.64 -7.82 -12.12
C TYR A 200 15.04 -8.11 -12.63
N ILE A 201 15.42 -9.39 -12.64
CA ILE A 201 16.72 -9.85 -13.13
C ILE A 201 16.51 -10.43 -14.52
N GLU A 202 17.17 -9.86 -15.51
CA GLU A 202 17.22 -10.42 -16.85
C GLU A 202 18.05 -11.71 -16.83
N THR A 203 17.44 -12.79 -17.29
CA THR A 203 18.03 -14.13 -17.33
C THR A 203 17.99 -14.68 -18.74
N GLY A 204 18.90 -15.61 -19.04
CA GLY A 204 18.82 -16.41 -20.26
C GLY A 204 17.53 -17.27 -20.32
N GLU A 205 17.33 -17.91 -21.46
CA GLU A 205 16.12 -18.72 -21.71
C GLU A 205 16.21 -20.11 -21.11
N SER A 206 17.42 -20.61 -20.81
CA SER A 206 17.57 -21.92 -20.18
C SER A 206 17.26 -21.88 -18.69
N GLU A 207 16.66 -22.94 -18.17
CA GLU A 207 16.37 -23.09 -16.72
C GLU A 207 17.64 -22.99 -15.87
N GLN A 208 18.77 -23.45 -16.40
CA GLN A 208 20.08 -23.40 -15.75
C GLN A 208 20.59 -21.95 -15.60
N GLU A 209 20.40 -21.10 -16.61
CA GLU A 209 20.78 -19.68 -16.55
C GLU A 209 19.86 -18.89 -15.61
N GLN A 210 18.57 -19.24 -15.58
CA GLN A 210 17.63 -18.66 -14.62
C GLN A 210 18.06 -18.97 -13.19
N GLU A 211 18.28 -20.25 -12.88
CA GLU A 211 18.66 -20.68 -11.54
C GLU A 211 20.02 -20.12 -11.10
N ALA A 212 20.99 -20.03 -12.02
CA ALA A 212 22.29 -19.41 -11.75
C ALA A 212 22.19 -17.91 -11.45
N ALA A 213 21.42 -17.15 -12.26
CA ALA A 213 21.22 -15.72 -12.04
C ALA A 213 20.51 -15.43 -10.71
N HIS A 214 19.58 -16.31 -10.32
CA HIS A 214 18.86 -16.24 -9.06
C HIS A 214 19.75 -16.56 -7.85
N ALA A 215 20.64 -17.55 -7.96
CA ALA A 215 21.59 -17.89 -6.91
C ALA A 215 22.66 -16.81 -6.70
N GLN A 216 22.95 -16.01 -7.74
CA GLN A 216 24.00 -15.00 -7.69
C GLN A 216 23.54 -13.67 -7.08
N PHE A 217 22.24 -13.38 -7.04
CA PHE A 217 21.75 -12.10 -6.55
C PHE A 217 22.06 -11.88 -5.07
N ASN A 218 22.72 -10.77 -4.77
CA ASN A 218 22.98 -10.34 -3.39
C ASN A 218 22.22 -9.03 -3.09
N PRO A 219 21.30 -9.02 -2.11
CA PRO A 219 20.59 -7.81 -1.70
C PRO A 219 21.48 -6.61 -1.36
N THR A 220 22.73 -6.85 -0.94
CA THR A 220 23.69 -5.79 -0.61
C THR A 220 24.19 -5.00 -1.83
N TRP A 221 23.96 -5.50 -3.05
CA TRP A 221 24.30 -4.78 -4.28
C TRP A 221 23.45 -3.54 -4.50
N ILE A 222 22.26 -3.47 -3.88
CA ILE A 222 21.38 -2.30 -3.92
C ILE A 222 21.45 -1.61 -2.56
N LYS A 223 22.22 -0.52 -2.49
CA LYS A 223 22.40 0.25 -1.26
C LYS A 223 21.18 1.11 -0.97
N SER A 224 20.32 0.66 -0.05
CA SER A 224 19.21 1.46 0.52
C SER A 224 19.09 1.19 2.02
N GLN A 225 18.80 2.24 2.79
CA GLN A 225 18.59 2.15 4.24
C GLN A 225 17.18 1.70 4.64
N PHE A 226 16.26 1.57 3.67
CA PHE A 226 14.84 1.28 3.93
C PHE A 226 14.33 -0.01 3.26
N THR A 227 15.15 -0.64 2.40
CA THR A 227 14.67 -1.67 1.48
C THR A 227 14.48 -3.05 2.12
N ARG A 228 13.27 -3.60 1.99
CA ARG A 228 13.03 -5.05 1.93
C ARG A 228 12.85 -5.45 0.47
N ILE A 229 13.68 -6.36 -0.03
CA ILE A 229 13.66 -6.79 -1.44
C ILE A 229 12.63 -7.92 -1.60
N LEU A 230 11.66 -7.72 -2.49
CA LEU A 230 10.79 -8.79 -2.97
C LEU A 230 11.27 -9.24 -4.36
N TYR A 231 11.38 -10.55 -4.52
CA TYR A 231 11.99 -11.21 -5.67
C TYR A 231 10.90 -11.98 -6.45
N GLN A 232 10.85 -11.81 -7.77
CA GLN A 232 9.93 -12.53 -8.65
C GLN A 232 10.72 -13.48 -9.56
N LYS A 233 10.35 -14.77 -9.52
CA LYS A 233 10.82 -15.80 -10.45
C LYS A 233 10.12 -15.60 -11.80
N SER A 234 10.86 -15.37 -12.88
CA SER A 234 10.34 -15.19 -14.22
C SER A 234 9.87 -16.52 -14.81
N LYS A 235 8.63 -16.92 -14.49
CA LYS A 235 7.88 -17.87 -15.32
C LYS A 235 6.63 -17.17 -15.84
N ILE A 236 6.78 -16.37 -16.89
CA ILE A 236 5.63 -15.94 -17.69
C ILE A 236 5.37 -17.09 -18.66
N VAL A 237 4.57 -18.07 -18.22
CA VAL A 237 3.98 -19.03 -19.15
C VAL A 237 2.85 -18.27 -19.85
N ALA A 238 3.07 -17.89 -21.10
CA ALA A 238 1.98 -17.52 -21.97
C ALA A 238 1.24 -18.81 -22.36
N ASP A 239 0.37 -19.31 -21.47
CA ASP A 239 -0.50 -20.43 -21.80
C ASP A 239 -1.59 -19.93 -22.76
N GLU A 240 -1.56 -20.57 -23.92
CA GLU A 240 -2.48 -20.55 -25.04
C GLU A 240 -3.95 -20.47 -24.60
N TRP A 241 -4.60 -19.35 -24.94
CA TRP A 241 -6.03 -19.33 -25.21
C TRP A 241 -6.24 -18.95 -26.67
N SER A 242 -5.82 -19.85 -27.56
CA SER A 242 -6.34 -19.91 -28.93
C SER A 242 -7.04 -21.25 -29.12
N SER A 243 -8.36 -21.17 -29.18
CA SER A 243 -9.27 -22.10 -29.86
C SER A 243 -9.17 -23.60 -29.53
N GLU A 244 -10.15 -24.09 -28.77
CA GLU A 244 -11.02 -25.22 -29.16
C GLU A 244 -12.41 -25.06 -28.51
#